data_AF-A0A7S0BTS5-F1
#
_entry.id   AF-A0A7S0BTS5-F1
#
_cell.length_a   1.000
_cell.length_b   1.000
_cell.length_c   1.000
_cell.angle_alpha   90.00
_cell.angle_beta   90.00
_cell.angle_gamma   90.00
#
_symmetry.space_group_name_H-M   'P 1'
#
loop_
_entity.id
_entity.type
_entity.pdbx_description
1 polymer ?
#
loop_
_entity_poly.entity_id
_entity_poly.type
_entity_poly.pdbx_seq_one_letter_code
_entity_poly.pdbx_strand_id
1 'polypeptide(L)'
;MASKADVDLLKRRGTSKKRRQTRTGGDLFSSIGDMKTLTASEARSRLSPDEIVQVTFLLRMRSDRGLSEVEAQELKEISFKLLTDRDPADLLTEACKSESSAAEHGMYLDALGISEEELAELKRVKKHIQMGSVTRRELLHVELCKQKLIDNCFAENGKFIKQLFDFELTTAGRKQIGVPEIVVPEICLAEYGNDFASDVFNIIYNGILREAIDLYAMLCSLKRRRVAVDSEDVQTIFSWWIDFRIFAVKSFEVEDQFILPWVTRRVNVSKTVMQQTCRNLRRSRIAFNLLKVSNTEEFEGRLPPGEVINRFHAAWENVFLDLKSYFQDTHRILVPM
;
A
#
# COMPACT_ATOMS: atom_id res chain seq x y z
N MET A 1 -69.58 18.29 -18.98
CA MET A 1 -70.15 16.94 -18.83
C MET A 1 -69.10 15.94 -19.30
N ALA A 2 -68.37 15.35 -18.35
CA ALA A 2 -67.29 14.41 -18.66
C ALA A 2 -67.85 13.00 -18.93
N SER A 3 -67.22 12.32 -19.88
CA SER A 3 -67.60 11.01 -20.40
C SER A 3 -67.62 9.93 -19.31
N LYS A 4 -68.59 9.01 -19.41
CA LYS A 4 -68.73 7.83 -18.53
C LYS A 4 -67.48 6.93 -18.53
N ALA A 5 -66.57 7.09 -19.50
CA ALA A 5 -65.30 6.39 -19.58
C ALA A 5 -64.19 6.96 -18.66
N ASP A 6 -64.29 8.23 -18.23
CA ASP A 6 -63.29 8.87 -17.36
C ASP A 6 -63.56 8.62 -15.86
N VAL A 7 -64.76 8.17 -15.51
CA VAL A 7 -65.13 7.79 -14.13
C VAL A 7 -64.69 6.37 -13.78
N ASP A 8 -64.53 5.48 -14.78
CA ASP A 8 -64.09 4.10 -14.55
C ASP A 8 -62.56 3.93 -14.51
N LEU A 9 -61.79 4.90 -15.01
CA LEU A 9 -60.33 4.95 -14.83
C LEU A 9 -59.90 5.44 -13.44
N LEU A 10 -60.78 6.12 -12.70
CA LEU A 10 -60.54 6.58 -11.32
C LEU A 10 -60.99 5.57 -10.24
N LYS A 11 -61.68 4.48 -10.60
CA LYS A 11 -62.06 3.40 -9.67
C LYS A 11 -61.06 2.23 -9.60
N ARG A 12 -60.03 2.20 -10.46
CA ARG A 12 -58.98 1.15 -10.43
C ARG A 12 -57.68 1.54 -9.70
N ARG A 13 -57.62 2.74 -9.09
CA ARG A 13 -56.53 3.15 -8.19
C ARG A 13 -57.04 3.27 -6.75
N GLY A 14 -57.40 2.13 -6.16
CA GLY A 14 -57.80 2.04 -4.78
C GLY A 14 -57.47 0.66 -4.22
N THR A 15 -56.60 0.64 -3.22
CA THR A 15 -56.34 -0.46 -2.28
C THR A 15 -55.67 -1.73 -2.83
N SER A 16 -54.35 -1.67 -2.99
CA SER A 16 -53.50 -2.81 -2.62
C SER A 16 -52.43 -2.34 -1.63
N LYS A 17 -52.87 -1.87 -0.45
CA LYS A 17 -52.03 -1.91 0.74
C LYS A 17 -51.89 -3.39 1.09
N LYS A 18 -50.81 -4.03 0.64
CA LYS A 18 -50.32 -5.26 1.27
C LYS A 18 -50.17 -4.93 2.75
N ARG A 19 -51.11 -5.38 3.59
CA ARG A 19 -50.89 -5.50 5.03
C ARG A 19 -49.64 -6.39 5.17
N ARG A 20 -48.47 -5.77 5.34
CA ARG A 20 -47.34 -6.43 6.01
C ARG A 20 -47.90 -6.78 7.38
N GLN A 21 -48.27 -8.04 7.58
CA GLN A 21 -48.38 -8.58 8.93
C GLN A 21 -46.98 -8.44 9.50
N THR A 22 -46.75 -7.39 10.28
CA THR A 22 -45.59 -7.31 11.15
C THR A 22 -45.71 -8.49 12.10
N ARG A 23 -44.88 -9.52 11.87
CA ARG A 23 -44.71 -10.61 12.82
C ARG A 23 -44.46 -9.99 14.18
N THR A 24 -45.27 -10.38 15.15
CA THR A 24 -45.06 -9.91 16.53
C THR A 24 -43.77 -10.54 17.04
N GLY A 25 -43.10 -9.91 18.01
CA GLY A 25 -41.80 -10.40 18.52
C GLY A 25 -41.80 -11.88 18.91
N GLY A 26 -42.95 -12.44 19.31
CA GLY A 26 -43.12 -13.87 19.59
C GLY A 26 -42.89 -14.81 18.40
N ASP A 27 -43.23 -14.41 17.17
CA ASP A 27 -43.07 -15.21 15.96
C ASP A 27 -41.61 -15.23 15.45
N LEU A 28 -40.83 -14.21 15.82
CA LEU A 28 -39.39 -14.16 15.56
C LEU A 28 -38.63 -15.11 16.51
N PHE A 29 -39.09 -15.26 17.77
CA PHE A 29 -38.44 -16.15 18.73
C PHE A 29 -38.63 -17.64 18.43
N SER A 30 -39.79 -18.05 17.92
CA SER A 30 -39.98 -19.43 17.41
C SER A 30 -39.09 -19.70 16.21
N SER A 31 -38.96 -18.72 15.30
CA SER A 31 -38.08 -18.80 14.14
C SER A 31 -36.58 -18.91 14.51
N ILE A 32 -36.14 -18.38 15.67
CA ILE A 32 -34.75 -18.52 16.14
C ILE A 32 -34.39 -19.96 16.52
N GLY A 33 -35.35 -20.70 17.09
CA GLY A 33 -35.17 -22.14 17.36
C GLY A 33 -34.98 -22.93 16.07
N ASP A 34 -35.77 -22.61 15.05
CA ASP A 34 -35.70 -23.22 13.72
C ASP A 34 -34.46 -22.77 12.91
N MET A 35 -33.87 -21.62 13.23
CA MET A 35 -32.68 -21.10 12.55
C MET A 35 -31.38 -21.81 12.94
N LYS A 36 -31.34 -22.54 14.06
CA LYS A 36 -30.15 -23.34 14.44
C LYS A 36 -29.86 -24.49 13.46
N THR A 37 -30.86 -24.94 12.72
CA THR A 37 -30.74 -26.05 11.75
C THR A 37 -30.66 -25.58 10.30
N LEU A 38 -30.83 -24.28 10.04
CA LEU A 38 -30.79 -23.71 8.70
C LEU A 38 -29.38 -23.22 8.35
N THR A 39 -28.99 -23.40 7.10
CA THR A 39 -27.79 -22.75 6.58
C THR A 39 -28.01 -21.23 6.47
N ALA A 40 -26.93 -20.44 6.54
CA ALA A 40 -27.03 -18.97 6.47
C ALA A 40 -27.70 -18.48 5.18
N SER A 41 -27.54 -19.20 4.07
CA SER A 41 -28.21 -18.93 2.79
C SER A 41 -29.73 -19.15 2.87
N GLU A 42 -30.17 -20.23 3.51
CA GLU A 42 -31.60 -20.54 3.68
C GLU A 42 -32.29 -19.55 4.62
N ALA A 43 -31.63 -19.17 5.72
CA ALA A 43 -32.16 -18.16 6.64
C ALA A 43 -32.38 -16.80 5.94
N ARG A 44 -31.44 -16.38 5.08
CA ARG A 44 -31.56 -15.14 4.29
C ARG A 44 -32.65 -15.18 3.24
N SER A 45 -32.90 -16.33 2.62
CA SER A 45 -34.00 -16.48 1.65
C SER A 45 -35.38 -16.28 2.27
N ARG A 46 -35.48 -16.40 3.60
CA ARG A 46 -36.72 -16.34 4.38
C ARG A 46 -36.90 -15.04 5.16
N LEU A 47 -35.83 -14.24 5.28
CA LEU A 47 -35.83 -13.01 6.08
C LEU A 47 -35.58 -11.80 5.17
N SER A 48 -36.40 -10.77 5.32
CA SER A 48 -36.09 -9.47 4.72
C SER A 48 -34.83 -8.85 5.34
N PRO A 49 -34.15 -7.91 4.66
CA PRO A 49 -32.94 -7.27 5.19
C PRO A 49 -33.13 -6.70 6.60
N ASP A 50 -34.26 -6.07 6.87
CA ASP A 50 -34.58 -5.50 8.17
C ASP A 50 -34.72 -6.60 9.25
N GLU A 51 -35.31 -7.75 8.89
CA GLU A 51 -35.44 -8.90 9.78
C GLU A 51 -34.09 -9.57 10.05
N ILE A 52 -33.17 -9.59 9.08
CA ILE A 52 -31.80 -10.09 9.29
C ILE A 52 -31.09 -9.27 10.35
N VAL A 53 -31.17 -7.94 10.27
CA VAL A 53 -30.54 -7.05 11.25
C VAL A 53 -31.20 -7.20 12.64
N GLN A 54 -32.53 -7.30 12.69
CA GLN A 54 -33.25 -7.51 13.96
C GLN A 54 -32.91 -8.87 14.59
N VAL A 55 -32.86 -9.95 13.81
CA VAL A 55 -32.46 -11.28 14.27
C VAL A 55 -31.02 -11.25 14.79
N THR A 56 -30.11 -10.65 14.04
CA THR A 56 -28.69 -10.49 14.41
C THR A 56 -28.55 -9.76 15.75
N PHE A 57 -29.29 -8.66 15.94
CA PHE A 57 -29.32 -7.91 17.20
C PHE A 57 -29.87 -8.75 18.36
N LEU A 58 -30.97 -9.47 18.14
CA LEU A 58 -31.57 -10.34 19.16
C LEU A 58 -30.65 -11.51 19.54
N LEU A 59 -29.92 -12.08 18.58
CA LEU A 59 -28.94 -13.14 18.82
C LEU A 59 -27.76 -12.62 19.67
N ARG A 60 -27.28 -11.40 19.40
CA ARG A 60 -26.22 -10.74 20.18
C ARG A 60 -26.67 -10.44 21.61
N MET A 61 -27.85 -9.84 21.76
CA MET A 61 -28.47 -9.59 23.08
C MET A 61 -28.69 -10.87 23.90
N ARG A 62 -28.91 -12.00 23.24
CA ARG A 62 -29.07 -13.31 23.89
C ARG A 62 -27.73 -13.94 24.27
N SER A 63 -26.70 -13.77 23.43
CA SER A 63 -25.31 -14.16 23.74
C SER A 63 -24.83 -13.55 25.07
N ASP A 64 -25.26 -12.33 25.38
CA ASP A 64 -24.79 -11.62 26.58
C ASP A 64 -25.58 -11.97 27.86
N ARG A 65 -26.58 -12.86 27.77
CA ARG A 65 -27.46 -13.25 28.90
C ARG A 65 -27.23 -14.68 29.37
N GLY A 66 -26.04 -14.96 29.89
CA GLY A 66 -25.76 -16.16 30.69
C GLY A 66 -25.86 -17.50 29.93
N LEU A 67 -25.66 -17.47 28.61
CA LEU A 67 -25.50 -18.69 27.82
C LEU A 67 -24.17 -19.36 28.13
N SER A 68 -24.08 -20.67 27.85
CA SER A 68 -22.79 -21.33 27.85
C SER A 68 -21.88 -20.71 26.77
N GLU A 69 -20.57 -20.72 27.01
CA GLU A 69 -19.59 -20.12 26.10
C GLU A 69 -19.70 -20.66 24.66
N VAL A 70 -20.03 -21.94 24.53
CA VAL A 70 -20.27 -22.62 23.25
C VAL A 70 -21.52 -22.07 22.55
N GLU A 71 -22.64 -21.91 23.26
CA GLU A 71 -23.87 -21.37 22.68
C GLU A 71 -23.74 -19.88 22.32
N ALA A 72 -23.02 -19.11 23.13
CA ALA A 72 -22.71 -17.72 22.84
C ALA A 72 -21.87 -17.61 21.56
N GLN A 73 -20.87 -18.50 21.39
CA GLN A 73 -20.03 -18.53 20.21
C GLN A 73 -20.80 -18.96 18.95
N GLU A 74 -21.66 -19.98 19.05
CA GLU A 74 -22.54 -20.40 17.94
C GLU A 74 -23.48 -19.27 17.49
N LEU A 75 -24.08 -18.53 18.44
CA LEU A 75 -24.96 -17.41 18.10
C LEU A 75 -24.20 -16.23 17.48
N LYS A 76 -22.97 -15.98 17.92
CA LYS A 76 -22.08 -15.00 17.29
C LYS A 76 -21.70 -15.41 15.87
N GLU A 77 -21.42 -16.69 15.64
CA GLU A 77 -21.08 -17.21 14.32
C GLU A 77 -22.27 -17.16 13.35
N ILE A 78 -23.48 -17.46 13.81
CA ILE A 78 -24.71 -17.34 13.01
C ILE A 78 -25.01 -15.86 12.68
N SER A 79 -24.90 -14.99 13.69
CA SER A 79 -25.04 -13.52 13.53
C SER A 79 -24.03 -12.98 12.51
N PHE A 80 -22.77 -13.40 12.61
CA PHE A 80 -21.71 -13.05 11.68
C PHE A 80 -21.99 -13.58 10.27
N LYS A 81 -22.32 -14.86 10.12
CA LYS A 81 -22.71 -15.49 8.84
C LYS A 81 -23.97 -14.89 8.21
N LEU A 82 -24.80 -14.18 8.96
CA LEU A 82 -25.94 -13.43 8.41
C LEU A 82 -25.54 -12.04 7.91
N LEU A 83 -24.47 -11.46 8.45
CA LEU A 83 -23.95 -10.13 8.08
C LEU A 83 -22.87 -10.15 6.98
N THR A 84 -22.04 -11.18 6.92
CA THR A 84 -20.75 -11.18 6.19
C THR A 84 -20.77 -11.30 4.67
N ASP A 85 -21.95 -11.40 4.04
CA ASP A 85 -22.04 -11.35 2.55
C ASP A 85 -22.50 -9.97 2.06
N ARG A 86 -22.51 -8.96 2.94
CA ARG A 86 -22.48 -7.55 2.55
C ARG A 86 -21.08 -7.01 2.78
N ASP A 87 -20.56 -6.24 1.83
CA ASP A 87 -19.29 -5.56 1.98
C ASP A 87 -19.38 -4.61 3.19
N PRO A 88 -18.50 -4.71 4.21
CA PRO A 88 -18.44 -3.74 5.30
C PRO A 88 -18.33 -2.29 4.81
N ALA A 89 -17.75 -2.07 3.62
CA ALA A 89 -17.72 -0.76 2.97
C ALA A 89 -19.11 -0.27 2.57
N ASP A 90 -20.01 -1.16 2.13
CA ASP A 90 -21.40 -0.81 1.83
C ASP A 90 -22.17 -0.41 3.09
N LEU A 91 -21.93 -1.11 4.21
CA LEU A 91 -22.55 -0.79 5.51
C LEU A 91 -22.05 0.56 6.06
N LEU A 92 -20.74 0.83 5.95
CA LEU A 92 -20.14 2.09 6.40
C LEU A 92 -20.54 3.26 5.48
N THR A 93 -20.71 2.98 4.19
CA THR A 93 -21.20 3.91 3.17
C THR A 93 -22.68 4.21 3.37
N GLU A 94 -23.52 3.22 3.67
CA GLU A 94 -24.93 3.39 4.03
C GLU A 94 -25.06 4.19 5.33
N ALA A 95 -24.26 3.88 6.37
CA ALA A 95 -24.23 4.64 7.62
C ALA A 95 -23.77 6.10 7.42
N CYS A 96 -22.85 6.35 6.50
CA CYS A 96 -22.41 7.72 6.18
C CYS A 96 -23.38 8.48 5.26
N LYS A 97 -24.19 7.77 4.46
CA LYS A 97 -25.18 8.34 3.52
C LYS A 97 -26.58 8.48 4.13
N SER A 98 -26.90 7.74 5.19
CA SER A 98 -28.25 7.70 5.73
C SER A 98 -28.60 9.00 6.48
N GLU A 99 -29.49 9.79 5.85
CA GLU A 99 -30.39 10.72 6.54
C GLU A 99 -31.61 9.98 7.12
N SER A 100 -31.60 8.64 7.12
CA SER A 100 -32.71 7.83 7.62
C SER A 100 -32.76 7.83 9.15
N SER A 101 -33.92 7.42 9.68
CA SER A 101 -34.29 7.37 11.10
C SER A 101 -33.10 7.15 12.05
N ALA A 102 -32.97 7.97 13.09
CA ALA A 102 -31.90 7.88 14.10
C ALA A 102 -31.70 6.47 14.67
N ALA A 103 -32.75 5.63 14.66
CA ALA A 103 -32.69 4.24 15.08
C ALA A 103 -31.83 3.36 14.13
N GLU A 104 -31.90 3.56 12.82
CA GLU A 104 -31.10 2.81 11.84
C GLU A 104 -29.63 3.23 11.94
N HIS A 105 -29.38 4.54 12.07
CA HIS A 105 -28.03 5.09 12.23
C HIS A 105 -27.33 4.54 13.50
N GLY A 106 -28.04 4.52 14.64
CA GLY A 106 -27.53 3.94 15.88
C GLY A 106 -27.21 2.45 15.75
N MET A 107 -28.05 1.69 15.05
CA MET A 107 -27.83 0.25 14.84
C MET A 107 -26.56 -0.05 14.02
N TYR A 108 -26.24 0.76 13.00
CA TYR A 108 -24.99 0.59 12.23
C TYR A 108 -23.76 0.96 13.05
N LEU A 109 -23.86 2.00 13.89
CA LEU A 109 -22.76 2.42 14.77
C LEU A 109 -22.48 1.42 15.89
N ASP A 110 -23.53 0.86 16.49
CA ASP A 110 -23.42 -0.23 17.48
C ASP A 110 -22.86 -1.53 16.85
N ALA A 111 -23.21 -1.81 15.60
CA ALA A 111 -22.65 -2.95 14.86
C ALA A 111 -21.15 -2.79 14.59
N LEU A 112 -20.69 -1.56 14.35
CA LEU A 112 -19.28 -1.23 14.09
C LEU A 112 -18.49 -0.92 15.37
N GLY A 113 -19.15 -0.76 16.52
CA GLY A 113 -18.51 -0.37 17.78
C GLY A 113 -17.96 1.06 17.79
N ILE A 114 -18.53 1.95 16.96
CA ILE A 114 -18.08 3.34 16.81
C ILE A 114 -19.02 4.24 17.60
N SER A 115 -18.51 5.05 18.52
CA SER A 115 -19.33 6.02 19.24
C SER A 115 -19.79 7.18 18.33
N GLU A 116 -20.92 7.82 18.65
CA GLU A 116 -21.39 8.99 17.90
C GLU A 116 -20.37 10.14 17.90
N GLU A 117 -19.59 10.29 18.98
CA GLU A 117 -18.51 11.28 19.07
C GLU A 117 -17.36 10.97 18.09
N GLU A 118 -16.94 9.71 17.98
CA GLU A 118 -15.91 9.28 17.03
C GLU A 118 -16.37 9.46 15.57
N LEU A 119 -17.63 9.17 15.27
CA LEU A 119 -18.18 9.40 13.94
C LEU A 119 -18.28 10.90 13.60
N ALA A 120 -18.69 11.73 14.55
CA ALA A 120 -18.75 13.18 14.37
C ALA A 120 -17.36 13.76 14.08
N GLU A 121 -16.33 13.27 14.77
CA GLU A 121 -14.94 13.67 14.55
C GLU A 121 -14.41 13.19 13.19
N LEU A 122 -14.73 11.95 12.76
CA LEU A 122 -14.41 11.45 11.41
C LEU A 122 -15.07 12.31 10.31
N LYS A 123 -16.34 12.68 10.49
CA LYS A 123 -17.07 13.56 9.56
C LYS A 123 -16.43 14.96 9.51
N ARG A 124 -16.00 15.49 10.65
CA ARG A 124 -15.30 16.79 10.76
C ARG A 124 -13.95 16.78 10.04
N VAL A 125 -13.16 15.74 10.26
CA VAL A 125 -11.86 15.52 9.60
C VAL A 125 -12.04 15.41 8.09
N LYS A 126 -13.01 14.58 7.63
CA LYS A 126 -13.31 14.41 6.21
C LYS A 126 -13.61 15.75 5.53
N LYS A 127 -14.37 16.62 6.21
CA LYS A 127 -14.66 17.99 5.75
C LYS A 127 -13.40 18.85 5.64
N HIS A 128 -12.48 18.79 6.62
CA HIS A 128 -11.21 19.55 6.57
C HIS A 128 -10.24 19.05 5.49
N ILE A 129 -10.17 17.73 5.25
CA ILE A 129 -9.37 17.14 4.15
C ILE A 129 -9.90 17.63 2.80
N GLN A 130 -11.21 17.63 2.59
CA GLN A 130 -11.82 18.14 1.36
C GLN A 130 -11.48 19.63 1.13
N MET A 131 -11.50 20.43 2.20
CA MET A 131 -11.14 21.86 2.15
C MET A 131 -9.63 22.14 2.01
N GLY A 132 -8.76 21.13 2.12
CA GLY A 132 -7.30 21.29 1.94
C GLY A 132 -6.58 22.06 3.04
N SER A 133 -7.21 22.22 4.22
CA SER A 133 -6.71 23.04 5.32
C SER A 133 -6.22 22.20 6.50
N VAL A 134 -5.54 21.08 6.26
CA VAL A 134 -5.19 20.12 7.32
C VAL A 134 -3.77 20.37 7.81
N THR A 135 -3.63 20.66 9.10
CA THR A 135 -2.34 20.81 9.78
C THR A 135 -1.70 19.44 10.06
N ARG A 136 -0.37 19.40 10.17
CA ARG A 136 0.39 18.16 10.50
C ARG A 136 -0.09 17.50 11.80
N ARG A 137 -0.59 18.29 12.76
CA ARG A 137 -1.15 17.82 14.03
C ARG A 137 -2.48 17.11 13.85
N GLU A 138 -3.34 17.60 12.97
CA GLU A 138 -4.62 16.98 12.64
C GLU A 138 -4.42 15.66 11.89
N LEU A 139 -3.47 15.59 10.94
CA LEU A 139 -3.09 14.33 10.29
C LEU A 139 -2.63 13.25 11.29
N LEU A 140 -1.82 13.65 12.28
CA LEU A 140 -1.34 12.74 13.32
C LEU A 140 -2.48 12.24 14.22
N HIS A 141 -3.45 13.11 14.51
CA HIS A 141 -4.65 12.75 15.26
C HIS A 141 -5.54 11.78 14.47
N VAL A 142 -5.67 11.97 13.16
CA VAL A 142 -6.39 11.05 12.27
C VAL A 142 -5.74 9.67 12.24
N GLU A 143 -4.42 9.60 12.16
CA GLU A 143 -3.72 8.31 12.14
C GLU A 143 -3.82 7.60 13.50
N LEU A 144 -3.87 8.36 14.61
CA LEU A 144 -4.17 7.84 15.95
C LEU A 144 -5.62 7.32 16.07
N CYS A 145 -6.60 8.04 15.54
CA CYS A 145 -8.00 7.59 15.50
C CYS A 145 -8.17 6.35 14.60
N LYS A 146 -7.47 6.32 13.45
CA LYS A 146 -7.40 5.16 12.55
C LYS A 146 -6.77 3.97 13.25
N GLN A 147 -5.67 4.17 13.98
CA GLN A 147 -5.02 3.12 14.76
C GLN A 147 -5.94 2.60 15.87
N LYS A 148 -6.69 3.47 16.57
CA LYS A 148 -7.68 3.03 17.56
C LYS A 148 -8.87 2.29 16.95
N LEU A 149 -9.37 2.72 15.80
CA LEU A 149 -10.43 2.01 15.05
C LEU A 149 -9.93 0.65 14.56
N ILE A 150 -8.68 0.60 14.10
CA ILE A 150 -7.98 -0.65 13.81
C ILE A 150 -7.95 -1.48 15.11
N ASP A 151 -7.32 -1.02 16.18
CA ASP A 151 -7.17 -1.81 17.41
C ASP A 151 -8.52 -2.27 18.02
N ASN A 152 -9.60 -1.48 17.90
CA ASN A 152 -10.95 -1.80 18.39
C ASN A 152 -11.75 -2.73 17.45
N CYS A 153 -11.53 -2.68 16.14
CA CYS A 153 -12.16 -3.59 15.17
C CYS A 153 -11.37 -4.90 14.98
N PHE A 154 -10.21 -5.04 15.61
CA PHE A 154 -9.28 -6.15 15.40
C PHE A 154 -9.51 -7.31 16.38
N ALA A 155 -10.42 -8.21 15.99
CA ALA A 155 -10.19 -9.64 16.20
C ALA A 155 -9.84 -10.36 14.88
N GLU A 156 -10.46 -10.04 13.73
CA GLU A 156 -10.23 -10.85 12.51
C GLU A 156 -10.14 -10.10 11.16
N ASN A 157 -10.51 -8.82 11.04
CA ASN A 157 -10.65 -8.17 9.71
C ASN A 157 -9.61 -7.08 9.36
N GLY A 158 -8.46 -7.08 10.05
CA GLY A 158 -7.50 -5.98 10.00
C GLY A 158 -6.79 -5.69 8.67
N LYS A 159 -6.79 -6.65 7.74
CA LYS A 159 -6.16 -6.47 6.41
C LYS A 159 -7.01 -5.63 5.46
N PHE A 160 -8.33 -5.72 5.54
CA PHE A 160 -9.22 -5.15 4.53
C PHE A 160 -9.49 -3.65 4.74
N ILE A 161 -9.70 -3.22 5.99
CA ILE A 161 -9.91 -1.80 6.32
C ILE A 161 -8.65 -0.97 6.06
N LYS A 162 -7.45 -1.54 6.28
CA LYS A 162 -6.18 -0.91 5.91
C LYS A 162 -6.11 -0.68 4.39
N GLN A 163 -6.46 -1.68 3.58
CA GLN A 163 -6.49 -1.56 2.12
C GLN A 163 -7.52 -0.52 1.63
N LEU A 164 -8.68 -0.43 2.26
CA LEU A 164 -9.74 0.53 1.90
C LEU A 164 -9.36 1.97 2.24
N PHE A 165 -8.77 2.21 3.42
CA PHE A 165 -8.23 3.53 3.78
C PHE A 165 -7.03 3.92 2.90
N ASP A 166 -6.14 2.98 2.60
CA ASP A 166 -5.00 3.23 1.71
C ASP A 166 -5.49 3.53 0.26
N PHE A 167 -6.60 2.92 -0.17
CA PHE A 167 -7.26 3.16 -1.47
C PHE A 167 -7.98 4.51 -1.56
N GLU A 168 -8.75 4.91 -0.54
CA GLU A 168 -9.43 6.22 -0.50
C GLU A 168 -8.43 7.37 -0.30
N LEU A 169 -7.36 7.18 0.48
CA LEU A 169 -6.26 8.15 0.59
C LEU A 169 -5.47 8.27 -0.72
N THR A 170 -5.29 7.19 -1.49
CA THR A 170 -4.65 7.26 -2.82
C THR A 170 -5.54 7.86 -3.90
N THR A 171 -6.86 7.94 -3.73
CA THR A 171 -7.76 8.60 -4.70
C THR A 171 -8.12 10.03 -4.31
N ALA A 172 -8.39 10.32 -3.03
CA ALA A 172 -8.71 11.66 -2.54
C ALA A 172 -7.47 12.52 -2.20
N GLY A 173 -6.32 11.90 -1.90
CA GLY A 173 -5.04 12.55 -1.60
C GLY A 173 -4.15 12.87 -2.81
N ARG A 174 -4.59 12.56 -4.05
CA ARG A 174 -3.89 12.96 -5.29
C ARG A 174 -3.98 14.47 -5.60
N LYS A 175 -4.26 15.32 -4.60
CA LYS A 175 -3.85 16.73 -4.62
C LYS A 175 -2.33 16.79 -4.52
N GLN A 176 -1.63 16.70 -5.66
CA GLN A 176 -0.25 17.12 -5.89
C GLN A 176 0.67 17.17 -4.65
N ILE A 177 0.75 16.10 -3.85
CA ILE A 177 1.84 15.96 -2.89
C ILE A 177 3.06 15.85 -3.79
N GLY A 178 3.87 16.92 -3.84
CA GLY A 178 4.98 17.05 -4.74
C GLY A 178 5.88 15.85 -4.56
N VAL A 179 5.76 14.86 -5.46
CA VAL A 179 6.68 13.73 -5.47
C VAL A 179 8.04 14.37 -5.69
N PRO A 180 8.96 14.29 -4.71
CA PRO A 180 10.21 15.03 -4.76
C PRO A 180 10.91 14.67 -6.05
N GLU A 181 11.34 15.65 -6.84
CA GLU A 181 12.04 15.39 -8.11
C GLU A 181 13.30 14.54 -7.84
N ILE A 182 13.67 13.66 -8.79
CA ILE A 182 14.98 12.98 -8.68
C ILE A 182 16.05 14.05 -8.83
N VAL A 183 16.86 14.21 -7.79
CA VAL A 183 18.04 15.05 -7.84
C VAL A 183 19.14 14.22 -8.46
N VAL A 184 19.47 14.50 -9.72
CA VAL A 184 20.59 13.83 -10.39
C VAL A 184 21.88 14.36 -9.77
N PRO A 185 22.75 13.49 -9.20
CA PRO A 185 24.03 13.94 -8.67
C PRO A 185 24.92 14.42 -9.81
N GLU A 186 25.82 15.34 -9.50
CA GLU A 186 26.86 15.73 -10.45
C GLU A 186 27.79 14.53 -10.70
N ILE A 187 27.78 14.03 -11.94
CA ILE A 187 28.61 12.93 -12.44
C ILE A 187 29.61 13.52 -13.43
N CYS A 188 30.87 13.59 -13.01
CA CYS A 188 31.97 14.01 -13.86
C CYS A 188 32.75 12.77 -14.30
N LEU A 189 32.91 12.61 -15.61
CA LEU A 189 33.79 11.59 -16.18
C LEU A 189 35.24 12.09 -16.10
N ALA A 190 36.17 11.19 -15.79
CA ALA A 190 37.58 11.53 -15.75
C ALA A 190 38.15 11.65 -17.17
N GLU A 191 39.00 12.65 -17.40
CA GLU A 191 39.74 12.80 -18.65
C GLU A 191 40.86 11.75 -18.74
N TYR A 192 41.20 11.35 -19.98
CA TYR A 192 42.29 10.43 -20.27
C TYR A 192 43.58 11.17 -20.63
N GLY A 193 44.74 10.58 -20.36
CA GLY A 193 46.05 11.03 -20.84
C GLY A 193 46.89 11.78 -19.81
N ASN A 194 46.41 11.91 -18.57
CA ASN A 194 47.14 12.61 -17.50
C ASN A 194 48.15 11.70 -16.79
N ASP A 195 47.73 10.48 -16.46
CA ASP A 195 48.57 9.45 -15.84
C ASP A 195 48.09 8.08 -16.31
N PHE A 196 49.04 7.26 -16.74
CA PHE A 196 48.78 5.93 -17.26
C PHE A 196 48.13 5.01 -16.22
N ALA A 197 48.55 5.06 -14.96
CA ALA A 197 47.99 4.18 -13.93
C ALA A 197 46.53 4.53 -13.69
N SER A 198 46.23 5.82 -13.57
CA SER A 198 44.88 6.36 -13.39
C SER A 198 43.99 6.12 -14.62
N ASP A 199 44.51 6.27 -15.83
CA ASP A 199 43.76 6.11 -17.08
C ASP A 199 43.13 4.73 -17.21
N VAL A 200 43.83 3.68 -16.77
CA VAL A 200 43.34 2.31 -16.90
C VAL A 200 42.17 2.03 -15.95
N PHE A 201 42.16 2.65 -14.78
CA PHE A 201 40.98 2.63 -13.90
C PHE A 201 39.87 3.54 -14.44
N ASN A 202 40.22 4.73 -14.96
CA ASN A 202 39.28 5.69 -15.53
C ASN A 202 38.44 5.07 -16.65
N ILE A 203 39.00 4.19 -17.48
CA ILE A 203 38.24 3.50 -18.53
C ILE A 203 37.05 2.74 -17.93
N ILE A 204 37.28 1.97 -16.87
CA ILE A 204 36.25 1.18 -16.21
C ILE A 204 35.29 2.09 -15.45
N TYR A 205 35.81 3.04 -14.67
CA TYR A 205 35.01 3.91 -13.83
C TYR A 205 34.12 4.82 -14.67
N ASN A 206 34.62 5.38 -15.76
CA ASN A 206 33.81 6.15 -16.71
C ASN A 206 32.72 5.29 -17.35
N GLY A 207 32.99 4.00 -17.62
CA GLY A 207 31.97 3.06 -18.08
C GLY A 207 30.83 2.92 -17.07
N ILE A 208 31.15 2.66 -15.79
CA ILE A 208 30.14 2.54 -14.73
C ILE A 208 29.39 3.86 -14.51
N LEU A 209 30.10 4.99 -14.53
CA LEU A 209 29.49 6.31 -14.38
C LEU A 209 28.60 6.69 -15.57
N ARG A 210 28.92 6.21 -16.78
CA ARG A 210 28.08 6.42 -17.96
C ARG A 210 26.76 5.66 -17.82
N GLU A 211 26.83 4.39 -17.44
CA GLU A 211 25.63 3.60 -17.13
C GLU A 211 24.80 4.22 -16.00
N ALA A 212 25.44 4.81 -14.99
CA ALA A 212 24.74 5.54 -13.94
C ALA A 212 23.98 6.77 -14.49
N ILE A 213 24.58 7.54 -15.41
CA ILE A 213 23.91 8.67 -16.08
C ILE A 213 22.66 8.18 -16.84
N ASP A 214 22.80 7.07 -17.58
CA ASP A 214 21.70 6.50 -18.36
C ASP A 214 20.57 6.00 -17.45
N LEU A 215 20.91 5.39 -16.31
CA LEU A 215 19.92 5.01 -15.28
C LEU A 215 19.18 6.23 -14.71
N TYR A 216 19.88 7.30 -14.36
CA TYR A 216 19.23 8.52 -13.88
C TYR A 216 18.31 9.12 -14.94
N ALA A 217 18.67 9.07 -16.22
CA ALA A 217 17.80 9.50 -17.30
C ALA A 217 16.51 8.65 -17.39
N MET A 218 16.64 7.32 -17.28
CA MET A 218 15.49 6.40 -17.23
C MET A 218 14.59 6.68 -16.02
N LEU A 219 15.16 6.81 -14.83
CA LEU A 219 14.43 7.08 -13.60
C LEU A 219 13.72 8.44 -13.65
N CYS A 220 14.36 9.48 -14.17
CA CYS A 220 13.74 10.79 -14.37
C CYS A 220 12.56 10.71 -15.34
N SER A 221 12.71 9.98 -16.45
CA SER A 221 11.64 9.75 -17.42
C SER A 221 10.44 9.04 -16.80
N LEU A 222 10.68 7.93 -16.09
CA LEU A 222 9.65 7.15 -15.39
C LEU A 222 8.92 8.00 -14.34
N LYS A 223 9.67 8.76 -13.54
CA LYS A 223 9.10 9.58 -12.49
C LYS A 223 8.24 10.73 -13.02
N ARG A 224 8.57 11.29 -14.18
CA ARG A 224 7.75 12.31 -14.86
C ARG A 224 6.44 11.73 -15.37
N ARG A 225 6.44 10.48 -15.85
CA ARG A 225 5.22 9.78 -16.32
C ARG A 225 4.23 9.45 -15.18
N ARG A 226 4.70 9.35 -13.94
CA ARG A 226 3.89 9.15 -12.71
C ARG A 226 2.91 7.97 -12.83
N VAL A 227 1.65 8.26 -13.18
CA VAL A 227 0.55 7.30 -13.26
C VAL A 227 0.60 6.48 -14.54
N ALA A 228 1.31 6.96 -15.57
CA ALA A 228 1.51 6.27 -16.84
C ALA A 228 2.75 5.35 -16.84
N VAL A 229 3.25 4.99 -15.65
CA VAL A 229 4.26 3.94 -15.49
C VAL A 229 3.54 2.61 -15.31
N ASP A 230 3.82 1.66 -16.19
CA ASP A 230 3.23 0.32 -16.16
C ASP A 230 4.23 -0.74 -15.67
N SER A 231 3.85 -2.02 -15.72
CA SER A 231 4.72 -3.12 -15.35
C SER A 231 5.84 -3.38 -16.36
N GLU A 232 5.63 -3.07 -17.63
CA GLU A 232 6.63 -3.28 -18.69
C GLU A 232 7.81 -2.32 -18.50
N ASP A 233 7.52 -1.08 -18.09
CA ASP A 233 8.52 -0.11 -17.65
C ASP A 233 9.39 -0.62 -16.50
N VAL A 234 8.77 -1.27 -15.51
CA VAL A 234 9.47 -1.86 -14.35
C VAL A 234 10.32 -3.04 -14.80
N GLN A 235 9.82 -3.90 -15.67
CA GLN A 235 10.60 -5.02 -16.20
C GLN A 235 11.81 -4.53 -17.01
N THR A 236 11.63 -3.45 -17.79
CA THR A 236 12.70 -2.83 -18.56
C THR A 236 13.82 -2.33 -17.64
N ILE A 237 13.48 -1.66 -16.52
CA ILE A 237 14.52 -1.17 -15.59
C ILE A 237 15.26 -2.31 -14.90
N PHE A 238 14.57 -3.40 -14.53
CA PHE A 238 15.21 -4.55 -13.90
C PHE A 238 16.05 -5.37 -14.88
N SER A 239 15.63 -5.50 -16.14
CA SER A 239 16.45 -6.10 -17.19
C SER A 239 17.77 -5.35 -17.35
N TRP A 240 17.71 -4.02 -17.48
CA TRP A 240 18.91 -3.18 -17.54
C TRP A 240 19.75 -3.31 -16.26
N TRP A 241 19.11 -3.35 -15.09
CA TRP A 241 19.78 -3.48 -13.80
C TRP A 241 20.60 -4.77 -13.68
N ILE A 242 20.09 -5.89 -14.19
CA ILE A 242 20.78 -7.18 -14.18
C ILE A 242 22.11 -7.06 -14.93
N ASP A 243 22.08 -6.48 -16.13
CA ASP A 243 23.27 -6.29 -16.97
C ASP A 243 24.26 -5.33 -16.31
N PHE A 244 23.78 -4.19 -15.80
CA PHE A 244 24.61 -3.23 -15.07
C PHE A 244 25.29 -3.86 -13.84
N ARG A 245 24.53 -4.64 -13.05
CA ARG A 245 25.07 -5.33 -11.87
C ARG A 245 26.18 -6.30 -12.26
N ILE A 246 25.96 -7.09 -13.31
CA ILE A 246 26.97 -8.03 -13.81
C ILE A 246 28.22 -7.27 -14.24
N PHE A 247 28.04 -6.18 -15.00
CA PHE A 247 29.14 -5.32 -15.45
C PHE A 247 29.95 -4.75 -14.26
N ALA A 248 29.27 -4.17 -13.26
CA ALA A 248 29.90 -3.56 -12.09
C ALA A 248 30.60 -4.58 -11.17
N VAL A 249 30.11 -5.82 -11.08
CA VAL A 249 30.79 -6.88 -10.33
C VAL A 249 32.01 -7.38 -11.11
N LYS A 250 31.86 -7.60 -12.42
CA LYS A 250 32.95 -8.05 -13.29
C LYS A 250 34.07 -7.02 -13.40
N SER A 251 33.78 -5.73 -13.35
CA SER A 251 34.81 -4.71 -13.30
C SER A 251 35.71 -4.84 -12.08
N PHE A 252 35.17 -5.16 -10.90
CA PHE A 252 35.99 -5.38 -9.70
C PHE A 252 36.89 -6.62 -9.82
N GLU A 253 36.39 -7.68 -10.44
CA GLU A 253 37.20 -8.87 -10.74
C GLU A 253 38.34 -8.52 -11.72
N VAL A 254 38.04 -7.77 -12.77
CA VAL A 254 39.03 -7.34 -13.77
C VAL A 254 40.10 -6.46 -13.14
N GLU A 255 39.68 -5.53 -12.28
CA GLU A 255 40.60 -4.70 -11.51
C GLU A 255 41.59 -5.56 -10.72
N ASP A 256 41.10 -6.57 -9.98
CA ASP A 256 41.93 -7.43 -9.14
C ASP A 256 42.84 -8.38 -9.91
N GLN A 257 42.31 -9.01 -10.96
CA GLN A 257 43.03 -10.06 -11.67
C GLN A 257 44.04 -9.50 -12.65
N PHE A 258 43.77 -8.32 -13.23
CA PHE A 258 44.55 -7.80 -14.35
C PHE A 258 45.14 -6.42 -14.05
N ILE A 259 44.30 -5.43 -13.72
CA ILE A 259 44.76 -4.03 -13.65
C ILE A 259 45.72 -3.81 -12.50
N LEU A 260 45.35 -4.23 -11.29
CA LEU A 260 46.15 -3.99 -10.10
C LEU A 260 47.50 -4.71 -10.14
N PRO A 261 47.59 -6.01 -10.50
CA PRO A 261 48.88 -6.67 -10.70
C PRO A 261 49.75 -5.96 -11.74
N TRP A 262 49.16 -5.39 -12.78
CA TRP A 262 49.90 -4.71 -13.83
C TRP A 262 50.40 -3.32 -13.40
N VAL A 263 49.56 -2.53 -12.72
CA VAL A 263 49.93 -1.22 -12.17
C VAL A 263 51.00 -1.37 -11.08
N THR A 264 50.83 -2.31 -10.14
CA THR A 264 51.79 -2.56 -9.05
C THR A 264 53.15 -3.08 -9.50
N ARG A 265 53.24 -3.67 -10.71
CA ARG A 265 54.54 -4.05 -11.30
C ARG A 265 55.31 -2.86 -11.86
N ARG A 266 54.61 -1.81 -12.28
CA ARG A 266 55.20 -0.62 -12.93
C ARG A 266 55.44 0.52 -11.96
N VAL A 267 54.62 0.60 -10.93
CA VAL A 267 54.68 1.66 -9.92
C VAL A 267 55.10 1.06 -8.60
N ASN A 268 56.05 1.70 -7.90
CA ASN A 268 56.55 1.23 -6.61
C ASN A 268 55.52 1.55 -5.51
N VAL A 269 54.37 0.87 -5.57
CA VAL A 269 53.29 1.03 -4.60
C VAL A 269 53.72 0.33 -3.32
N SER A 270 53.95 1.10 -2.26
CA SER A 270 54.18 0.53 -0.93
C SER A 270 53.03 -0.43 -0.59
N LYS A 271 53.37 -1.71 -0.32
CA LYS A 271 52.40 -2.79 -0.05
C LYS A 271 51.42 -2.47 1.09
N THR A 272 51.75 -1.51 1.96
CA THR A 272 50.89 -1.00 3.03
C THR A 272 49.84 0.02 2.59
N VAL A 273 50.02 0.69 1.44
CA VAL A 273 49.12 1.74 0.92
C VAL A 273 47.95 1.13 0.14
N MET A 274 48.18 0.03 -0.58
CA MET A 274 47.09 -0.81 -1.09
C MET A 274 46.64 -1.76 0.01
N GLN A 275 45.92 -1.25 1.02
CA GLN A 275 45.23 -2.11 1.99
C GLN A 275 44.17 -2.94 1.28
N GLN A 276 44.58 -4.08 0.73
CA GLN A 276 43.72 -5.07 0.07
C GLN A 276 42.51 -5.38 0.94
N THR A 277 42.68 -5.44 2.26
CA THR A 277 41.61 -5.66 3.23
C THR A 277 40.52 -4.57 3.16
N CYS A 278 40.87 -3.29 3.23
CA CYS A 278 39.89 -2.20 3.20
C CYS A 278 39.18 -2.09 1.84
N ARG A 279 39.92 -2.29 0.75
CA ARG A 279 39.34 -2.29 -0.60
C ARG A 279 38.37 -3.46 -0.80
N ASN A 280 38.77 -4.66 -0.41
CA ASN A 280 37.95 -5.85 -0.55
C ASN A 280 36.68 -5.75 0.29
N LEU A 281 36.77 -5.23 1.52
CA LEU A 281 35.60 -4.97 2.36
C LEU A 281 34.61 -4.00 1.70
N ARG A 282 35.10 -2.93 1.08
CA ARG A 282 34.24 -1.98 0.36
C ARG A 282 33.62 -2.57 -0.90
N ARG A 283 34.36 -3.33 -1.68
CA ARG A 283 33.83 -4.04 -2.85
C ARG A 283 32.76 -5.04 -2.45
N SER A 284 32.99 -5.83 -1.40
CA SER A 284 31.98 -6.73 -0.84
C SER A 284 30.73 -5.98 -0.39
N ARG A 285 30.89 -4.80 0.24
CA ARG A 285 29.76 -3.93 0.60
C ARG A 285 29.00 -3.44 -0.64
N ILE A 286 29.70 -2.96 -1.67
CA ILE A 286 29.08 -2.51 -2.92
C ILE A 286 28.35 -3.67 -3.60
N ALA A 287 28.99 -4.83 -3.74
CA ALA A 287 28.38 -6.03 -4.33
C ALA A 287 27.13 -6.47 -3.56
N PHE A 288 27.17 -6.41 -2.23
CA PHE A 288 26.00 -6.68 -1.40
C PHE A 288 24.89 -5.65 -1.58
N ASN A 289 25.22 -4.36 -1.66
CA ASN A 289 24.24 -3.31 -1.91
C ASN A 289 23.65 -3.41 -3.33
N LEU A 290 24.44 -3.80 -4.33
CA LEU A 290 23.96 -4.11 -5.68
C LEU A 290 22.91 -5.23 -5.65
N LEU A 291 23.15 -6.30 -4.87
CA LEU A 291 22.17 -7.37 -4.69
C LEU A 291 20.89 -6.87 -4.00
N LYS A 292 21.00 -5.99 -3.00
CA LYS A 292 19.84 -5.40 -2.34
C LYS A 292 18.94 -4.61 -3.29
N VAL A 293 19.50 -3.91 -4.28
CA VAL A 293 18.68 -3.24 -5.31
C VAL A 293 17.91 -4.28 -6.12
N SER A 294 18.52 -5.42 -6.48
CA SER A 294 17.80 -6.51 -7.16
C SER A 294 16.64 -7.04 -6.34
N ASN A 295 16.76 -7.12 -5.00
CA ASN A 295 15.66 -7.56 -4.15
C ASN A 295 14.45 -6.61 -4.16
N THR A 296 14.56 -5.40 -4.74
CA THR A 296 13.40 -4.53 -4.94
C THR A 296 12.45 -5.06 -6.02
N GLU A 297 12.90 -5.98 -6.87
CA GLU A 297 12.08 -6.70 -7.87
C GLU A 297 11.00 -7.55 -7.18
N GLU A 298 11.24 -8.04 -5.96
CA GLU A 298 10.26 -8.81 -5.19
C GLU A 298 8.98 -8.03 -4.84
N PHE A 299 9.00 -6.70 -5.00
CA PHE A 299 7.82 -5.86 -4.82
C PHE A 299 6.97 -5.75 -6.10
N GLU A 300 7.46 -6.21 -7.24
CA GLU A 300 6.68 -6.33 -8.47
C GLU A 300 5.45 -7.22 -8.21
N GLY A 301 4.27 -6.76 -8.63
CA GLY A 301 2.99 -7.42 -8.35
C GLY A 301 2.42 -7.20 -6.94
N ARG A 302 3.20 -6.68 -5.98
CA ARG A 302 2.72 -6.32 -4.63
C ARG A 302 2.46 -4.84 -4.47
N LEU A 303 3.24 -4.00 -5.14
CA LEU A 303 3.14 -2.55 -5.09
C LEU A 303 2.82 -1.96 -6.48
N PRO A 304 2.21 -0.78 -6.55
CA PRO A 304 2.06 -0.05 -7.81
C PRO A 304 3.44 0.21 -8.46
N PRO A 305 3.55 0.17 -9.80
CA PRO A 305 4.82 0.37 -10.51
C PRO A 305 5.60 1.61 -10.07
N GLY A 306 4.93 2.75 -9.91
CA GLY A 306 5.56 3.99 -9.44
C GLY A 306 6.18 3.90 -8.04
N GLU A 307 5.63 3.07 -7.14
CA GLU A 307 6.21 2.84 -5.81
C GLU A 307 7.44 1.91 -5.89
N VAL A 308 7.41 0.90 -6.76
CA VAL A 308 8.57 0.04 -7.02
C VAL A 308 9.74 0.86 -7.54
N ILE A 309 9.52 1.75 -8.50
CA ILE A 309 10.55 2.67 -9.03
C ILE A 309 11.13 3.58 -7.93
N ASN A 310 10.30 4.08 -7.02
CA ASN A 310 10.79 4.91 -5.90
C ASN A 310 11.69 4.11 -4.95
N ARG A 311 11.35 2.84 -4.67
CA ARG A 311 12.18 1.94 -3.84
C ARG A 311 13.47 1.58 -4.53
N PHE A 312 13.41 1.27 -5.83
CA PHE A 312 14.57 1.01 -6.67
C PHE A 312 15.53 2.21 -6.62
N HIS A 313 15.04 3.43 -6.87
CA HIS A 313 15.84 4.65 -6.81
C HIS A 313 16.48 4.87 -5.43
N ALA A 314 15.72 4.70 -4.34
CA ALA A 314 16.26 4.84 -3.00
C ALA A 314 17.36 3.80 -2.68
N ALA A 315 17.23 2.58 -3.17
CA ALA A 315 18.26 1.55 -3.02
C ALA A 315 19.50 1.88 -3.87
N TRP A 316 19.29 2.34 -5.10
CA TRP A 316 20.33 2.78 -6.03
C TRP A 316 21.19 3.91 -5.47
N GLU A 317 20.59 4.93 -4.85
CA GLU A 317 21.33 6.06 -4.27
C GLU A 317 22.44 5.60 -3.29
N ASN A 318 22.16 4.58 -2.48
CA ASN A 318 23.16 4.03 -1.56
C ASN A 318 24.31 3.35 -2.29
N VAL A 319 24.02 2.61 -3.36
CA VAL A 319 25.02 1.99 -4.22
C VAL A 319 25.87 3.05 -4.91
N PHE A 320 25.23 4.07 -5.48
CA PHE A 320 25.92 5.12 -6.23
C PHE A 320 26.88 5.91 -5.35
N LEU A 321 26.48 6.25 -4.12
CA LEU A 321 27.35 6.90 -3.14
C LEU A 321 28.56 6.03 -2.76
N ASP A 322 28.36 4.73 -2.58
CA ASP A 322 29.43 3.78 -2.30
C ASP A 322 30.41 3.66 -3.48
N LEU A 323 29.91 3.57 -4.71
CA LEU A 323 30.72 3.56 -5.94
C LEU A 323 31.54 4.83 -6.08
N LYS A 324 30.91 6.00 -5.90
CA LYS A 324 31.59 7.30 -6.00
C LYS A 324 32.73 7.42 -4.98
N SER A 325 32.47 7.04 -3.73
CA SER A 325 33.49 7.02 -2.68
C SER A 325 34.63 6.05 -3.01
N TYR A 326 34.30 4.89 -3.56
CA TYR A 326 35.28 3.89 -3.98
C TYR A 326 36.19 4.40 -5.12
N PHE A 327 35.62 5.04 -6.16
CA PHE A 327 36.40 5.61 -7.25
C PHE A 327 37.31 6.74 -6.77
N GLN A 328 36.78 7.66 -5.95
CA GLN A 328 37.56 8.77 -5.39
C GLN A 328 38.75 8.30 -4.57
N ASP A 329 38.56 7.29 -3.72
CA ASP A 329 39.65 6.77 -2.90
C ASP A 329 40.67 6.00 -3.73
N THR A 330 40.26 5.31 -4.79
CA THR A 330 41.19 4.70 -5.75
C THR A 330 42.03 5.77 -6.45
N HIS A 331 41.42 6.86 -6.92
CA HIS A 331 42.16 7.98 -7.50
C HIS A 331 43.13 8.63 -6.53
N ARG A 332 42.72 8.88 -5.29
CA ARG A 332 43.60 9.47 -4.27
C ARG A 332 44.84 8.63 -4.00
N ILE A 333 44.74 7.31 -4.14
CA ILE A 333 45.87 6.39 -3.97
C ILE A 333 46.81 6.41 -5.19
N LEU A 334 46.28 6.66 -6.39
CA LEU A 334 47.03 6.62 -7.65
C LEU A 334 47.64 7.96 -8.07
N VAL A 335 46.98 9.10 -7.81
CA VAL A 335 47.43 10.45 -8.19
C VAL A 335 48.82 10.87 -7.62
N PRO A 336 49.29 10.41 -6.45
CA PRO A 336 50.63 10.74 -5.95
C PRO A 336 51.79 10.04 -6.69
N MET A 337 51.51 9.25 -7.73
CA MET A 337 52.46 8.40 -8.46
C MET A 337 52.78 8.97 -9.83
#